data_AF-A0A813PIX8-F1
#
_entry.id   AF-A0A813PIX8-F1
#
_cell.length_a   1.000
_cell.length_b   1.000
_cell.length_c   1.000
_cell.angle_alpha   90.00
_cell.angle_beta   90.00
_cell.angle_gamma   90.00
#
_symmetry.space_group_name_H-M   'P 1'
#
loop_
_entity.id
_entity.type
_entity.pdbx_description
1 polymer ?
#
loop_
_entity_poly.entity_id
_entity_poly.type
_entity_poly.pdbx_seq_one_letter_code
_entity_poly.pdbx_strand_id
1 'polypeptide(L)'
;MSSSLFSRPTPFGDSPAMHATVDKSKQRHSCGKTIGLLVALVSYILALTLIIGDLFFNSQIFGQILHRFHSHTDPLVPPKTWIAPIWMTVYGLQAPWLLYAITTLCRRNGGGGDSDYLYKYPRPVPQMQLLTFSLACWSHLLFLFLVQHQSNVLAVIYTVLGAMALTFCLITSIIHLHNYERELSTCHLFGDIWSIRIFVHNGLSVMLAWQIALIGFSSLYACKSFLAAKASSQISESTLDLVGVCLIASMCIIALVYVVLMSCFFFNTMCHVVAGWIFLVILTFSYWQHQDQHSSHLLHLSFYLTTALLSFVVCLHLVLAFFRYSGTTWRSLTSSSRASYRHAILQGKD
;
A
#
# COMPACT_ATOMS: atom_id res chain seq x y z
N MET A 1 -17.59 -63.71 2.79
CA MET A 1 -17.18 -62.79 1.70
C MET A 1 -17.79 -61.43 2.00
N SER A 2 -16.97 -60.53 2.54
CA SER A 2 -17.36 -59.25 3.13
C SER A 2 -17.25 -58.11 2.11
N SER A 3 -18.38 -57.50 1.77
CA SER A 3 -18.46 -56.24 1.02
C SER A 3 -18.28 -55.07 1.99
N SER A 4 -17.08 -54.50 2.02
CA SER A 4 -16.77 -53.29 2.78
C SER A 4 -17.30 -52.05 2.05
N LEU A 5 -18.27 -51.41 2.70
CA LEU A 5 -18.81 -50.09 2.39
C LEU A 5 -17.70 -49.02 2.32
N PHE A 6 -17.60 -48.36 1.16
CA PHE A 6 -16.92 -47.08 1.02
C PHE A 6 -17.85 -45.97 1.55
N SER A 7 -17.65 -45.57 2.81
CA SER A 7 -18.23 -44.36 3.37
C SER A 7 -17.55 -43.14 2.76
N ARG A 8 -18.33 -42.30 2.05
CA ARG A 8 -17.88 -40.99 1.56
C ARG A 8 -17.57 -40.08 2.76
N PRO A 9 -16.47 -39.32 2.75
CA PRO A 9 -16.27 -38.24 3.70
C PRO A 9 -17.31 -37.14 3.44
N THR A 10 -18.11 -36.83 4.46
CA THR A 10 -18.99 -35.67 4.46
C THR A 10 -18.14 -34.39 4.49
N PRO A 11 -18.34 -33.44 3.57
CA PRO A 11 -17.65 -32.15 3.63
C PRO A 11 -18.35 -31.31 4.70
N PHE A 12 -17.57 -30.87 5.68
CA PHE A 12 -18.00 -29.99 6.77
C PHE A 12 -19.03 -30.63 7.71
N GLY A 13 -18.51 -31.37 8.69
CA GLY A 13 -19.20 -31.45 9.97
C GLY A 13 -19.41 -30.03 10.48
N ASP A 14 -20.67 -29.71 10.80
CA ASP A 14 -21.04 -28.59 11.63
C ASP A 14 -20.30 -28.72 12.96
N SER A 15 -19.06 -28.21 13.00
CA SER A 15 -18.43 -27.89 14.27
C SER A 15 -19.41 -26.96 14.96
N PRO A 16 -19.89 -27.30 16.17
CA PRO A 16 -20.76 -26.41 16.91
C PRO A 16 -20.04 -25.08 16.93
N ALA A 17 -20.68 -24.06 16.35
CA ALA A 17 -20.18 -22.72 16.34
C ALA A 17 -19.83 -22.41 17.79
N MET A 18 -18.54 -22.44 18.09
CA MET A 18 -18.00 -21.94 19.33
C MET A 18 -18.27 -20.44 19.22
N HIS A 19 -19.51 -20.07 19.55
CA HIS A 19 -19.88 -18.75 20.00
C HIS A 19 -19.02 -18.55 21.24
N ALA A 20 -17.75 -18.22 21.02
CA ALA A 20 -17.01 -17.41 21.93
C ALA A 20 -17.92 -16.19 22.11
N THR A 21 -18.70 -16.23 23.19
CA THR A 21 -19.32 -15.06 23.78
C THR A 21 -18.14 -14.18 24.18
N VAL A 22 -17.56 -13.50 23.19
CA VAL A 22 -16.61 -12.43 23.38
C VAL A 22 -17.34 -11.50 24.31
N ASP A 23 -16.84 -11.42 25.55
CA ASP A 23 -17.45 -10.70 26.65
C ASP A 23 -17.49 -9.20 26.28
N LYS A 24 -18.53 -8.80 25.55
CA LYS A 24 -18.72 -7.45 24.99
C LYS A 24 -18.70 -6.39 26.10
N SER A 25 -19.03 -6.80 27.33
CA SER A 25 -19.11 -5.96 28.52
C SER A 25 -17.75 -5.35 28.97
N LYS A 26 -16.61 -5.86 28.47
CA LYS A 26 -15.27 -5.42 28.92
C LYS A 26 -14.50 -4.53 27.96
N GLN A 27 -15.01 -4.20 26.77
CA GLN A 27 -14.34 -3.22 25.90
C GLN A 27 -14.64 -1.78 26.34
N ARG A 28 -14.01 -1.38 27.45
CA ARG A 28 -13.92 0.03 27.88
C ARG A 28 -13.33 0.88 26.75
N HIS A 29 -13.71 2.16 26.73
CA HIS A 29 -13.14 3.17 25.84
C HIS A 29 -11.61 3.08 25.85
N SER A 30 -11.02 2.62 24.74
CA SER A 30 -9.57 2.50 24.62
C SER A 30 -8.99 3.87 24.31
N CYS A 31 -8.58 4.60 25.35
CA CYS A 31 -7.91 5.89 25.24
C CYS A 31 -6.72 5.83 24.26
N GLY A 32 -6.01 4.70 24.23
CA GLY A 32 -4.89 4.46 23.32
C GLY A 32 -5.22 4.57 21.84
N LYS A 33 -6.47 4.25 21.42
CA LYS A 33 -6.87 4.39 20.01
C LYS A 33 -7.05 5.86 19.61
N THR A 34 -7.70 6.65 20.47
CA THR A 34 -7.88 8.09 20.23
C THR A 34 -6.53 8.78 20.19
N ILE A 35 -5.63 8.44 21.11
CA ILE A 35 -4.24 8.93 21.11
C ILE A 35 -3.52 8.50 19.83
N GLY A 36 -3.60 7.23 19.43
CA GLY A 36 -2.98 6.73 18.22
C GLY A 36 -3.48 7.43 16.95
N LEU A 37 -4.77 7.73 16.85
CA LEU A 37 -5.35 8.48 15.74
C LEU A 37 -4.87 9.94 15.75
N LEU A 38 -4.84 10.57 16.92
CA LEU A 38 -4.33 11.94 17.06
C LEU A 38 -2.87 12.04 16.63
N VAL A 39 -2.03 11.10 17.08
CA VAL A 39 -0.62 11.04 16.67
C VAL A 39 -0.50 10.85 15.16
N ALA A 40 -1.24 9.92 14.57
CA ALA A 40 -1.23 9.70 13.12
C ALA A 40 -1.68 10.93 12.34
N LEU A 41 -2.73 11.61 12.80
CA LEU A 41 -3.25 12.83 12.17
C LEU A 41 -2.25 13.98 12.25
N VAL A 42 -1.65 14.20 13.42
CA VAL A 42 -0.63 15.25 13.62
C VAL A 42 0.61 14.95 12.76
N SER A 43 1.11 13.71 12.76
CA SER A 43 2.24 13.30 11.92
C SER A 43 1.96 13.50 10.43
N TYR A 44 0.74 13.18 9.98
CA TYR A 44 0.33 13.39 8.60
C TYR A 44 0.22 14.88 8.25
N ILE A 45 -0.43 15.69 9.10
CA ILE A 45 -0.56 17.14 8.88
C ILE A 45 0.81 17.78 8.82
N LEU A 46 1.73 17.45 9.75
CA LEU A 46 3.09 17.97 9.74
C LEU A 46 3.82 17.63 8.44
N ALA A 47 3.76 16.37 8.00
CA ALA A 47 4.34 15.94 6.73
C ALA A 47 3.73 16.68 5.53
N LEU A 48 2.40 16.81 5.49
CA LEU A 48 1.69 17.50 4.43
C LEU A 48 2.04 19.01 4.41
N THR A 49 2.09 19.66 5.58
CA THR A 49 2.42 21.09 5.68
C THR A 49 3.85 21.36 5.24
N LEU A 50 4.79 20.47 5.55
CA LEU A 50 6.16 20.61 5.07
C LEU A 50 6.21 20.46 3.55
N ILE A 51 5.54 19.46 2.98
CA ILE A 51 5.47 19.27 1.52
C ILE A 51 4.82 20.46 0.82
N ILE A 52 3.66 20.93 1.29
CA ILE A 52 2.96 22.10 0.71
C ILE A 52 3.80 23.36 0.88
N GLY A 53 4.35 23.57 2.08
CA GLY A 53 5.26 24.67 2.39
C GLY A 53 6.40 24.75 1.38
N ASP A 54 6.96 23.58 1.07
CA ASP A 54 8.06 23.44 0.13
C ASP A 54 7.68 23.73 -1.32
N LEU A 55 6.48 23.29 -1.73
CA LEU A 55 5.99 23.42 -3.08
C LEU A 55 5.58 24.85 -3.44
N PHE A 56 4.88 25.53 -2.54
CA PHE A 56 4.23 26.81 -2.87
C PHE A 56 5.03 28.03 -2.43
N PHE A 57 5.78 27.95 -1.34
CA PHE A 57 6.46 29.13 -0.79
C PHE A 57 7.93 29.24 -1.22
N ASN A 58 8.34 28.40 -2.18
CA ASN A 58 9.73 28.28 -2.62
C ASN A 58 10.68 28.20 -1.42
N SER A 59 10.23 27.48 -0.39
CA SER A 59 11.00 27.29 0.82
C SER A 59 12.38 26.76 0.40
N GLN A 60 13.44 27.27 1.04
CA GLN A 60 14.81 26.89 0.69
C GLN A 60 15.05 25.38 0.81
N ILE A 61 14.13 24.59 1.38
CA ILE A 61 14.29 23.15 1.58
C ILE A 61 14.20 22.40 0.24
N PHE A 62 13.08 22.38 -0.49
CA PHE A 62 12.98 21.84 -1.86
C PHE A 62 13.84 22.64 -2.78
N GLY A 63 13.85 23.98 -2.63
CA GLY A 63 14.70 24.86 -3.41
C GLY A 63 16.14 24.36 -3.43
N GLN A 64 16.73 24.03 -2.29
CA GLN A 64 18.09 23.51 -2.18
C GLN A 64 18.21 22.02 -2.49
N ILE A 65 17.24 21.19 -2.12
CA ILE A 65 17.23 19.76 -2.45
C ILE A 65 17.20 19.59 -3.98
N LEU A 66 16.25 20.25 -4.66
CA LEU A 66 16.13 20.23 -6.11
C LEU A 66 17.18 21.06 -6.81
N HIS A 67 17.58 22.23 -6.31
CA HIS A 67 18.72 22.94 -6.86
C HIS A 67 19.98 22.10 -6.74
N ARG A 68 20.22 21.31 -5.69
CA ARG A 68 21.38 20.41 -5.62
C ARG A 68 21.28 19.21 -6.55
N PHE A 69 20.06 18.71 -6.74
CA PHE A 69 19.76 17.73 -7.77
C PHE A 69 19.94 18.28 -9.21
N HIS A 70 19.75 19.59 -9.43
CA HIS A 70 19.90 20.26 -10.73
C HIS A 70 21.26 20.93 -10.97
N SER A 71 21.94 21.40 -9.92
CA SER A 71 23.13 22.26 -10.01
C SER A 71 24.42 21.46 -10.18
N HIS A 72 24.36 20.15 -9.94
CA HIS A 72 25.28 19.22 -10.57
C HIS A 72 24.57 18.77 -11.83
N THR A 73 24.98 19.35 -12.95
CA THR A 73 24.49 19.12 -14.32
C THR A 73 24.53 17.63 -14.69
N ASP A 74 23.53 16.89 -14.24
CA ASP A 74 23.30 15.51 -14.63
C ASP A 74 21.88 15.42 -15.21
N PRO A 75 21.70 15.05 -16.48
CA PRO A 75 20.39 14.91 -17.13
C PRO A 75 19.54 13.77 -16.53
N LEU A 76 20.04 13.07 -15.51
CA LEU A 76 19.35 11.97 -14.85
C LEU A 76 18.42 12.39 -13.72
N VAL A 77 18.54 13.62 -13.19
CA VAL A 77 17.64 14.07 -12.12
C VAL A 77 16.48 14.85 -12.71
N PRO A 78 15.27 14.27 -12.66
CA PRO A 78 14.16 14.81 -13.43
C PRO A 78 13.62 16.10 -12.76
N PRO A 79 13.10 17.06 -13.53
CA PRO A 79 12.92 18.45 -13.10
C PRO A 79 11.96 18.68 -11.90
N LYS A 80 12.14 19.80 -11.19
CA LYS A 80 11.31 20.20 -10.03
C LYS A 80 9.80 20.09 -10.27
N THR A 81 9.39 20.33 -11.51
CA THR A 81 8.00 20.46 -11.93
C THR A 81 7.20 19.15 -11.94
N TRP A 82 7.83 17.98 -12.14
CA TRP A 82 7.10 16.71 -12.23
C TRP A 82 7.04 15.94 -10.89
N ILE A 83 8.03 16.10 -10.01
CA ILE A 83 8.03 15.45 -8.68
C ILE A 83 6.92 16.03 -7.79
N ALA A 84 6.74 17.35 -7.84
CA ALA A 84 5.76 18.09 -7.06
C ALA A 84 4.32 17.53 -7.10
N PRO A 85 3.70 17.35 -8.28
CA PRO A 85 2.34 16.80 -8.36
C PRO A 85 2.25 15.36 -7.86
N ILE A 86 3.33 14.58 -7.96
CA ILE A 86 3.36 13.20 -7.43
C ILE A 86 3.24 13.20 -5.91
N TRP A 87 4.01 14.04 -5.22
CA TRP A 87 3.88 14.21 -3.76
C TRP A 87 2.46 14.59 -3.35
N MET A 88 1.91 15.61 -4.01
CA MET A 88 0.54 16.06 -3.72
C MET A 88 -0.49 14.96 -3.96
N THR A 89 -0.31 14.16 -5.01
CA THR A 89 -1.21 13.04 -5.30
C THR A 89 -1.08 11.94 -4.26
N VAL A 90 0.14 11.52 -3.91
CA VAL A 90 0.40 10.46 -2.92
C VAL A 90 -0.16 10.83 -1.55
N TYR A 91 0.10 12.05 -1.09
CA TYR A 91 -0.40 12.54 0.19
C TYR A 91 -1.89 12.84 0.15
N GLY A 92 -2.39 13.41 -0.95
CA GLY A 92 -3.82 13.61 -1.17
C GLY A 92 -4.61 12.31 -1.08
N LEU A 93 -4.06 11.20 -1.59
CA LEU A 93 -4.65 9.87 -1.47
C LEU A 93 -4.60 9.28 -0.04
N GLN A 94 -3.80 9.84 0.87
CA GLN A 94 -3.83 9.44 2.29
C GLN A 94 -4.96 10.10 3.08
N ALA A 95 -5.40 11.30 2.67
CA ALA A 95 -6.44 12.02 3.38
C ALA A 95 -7.77 11.24 3.48
N PRO A 96 -8.30 10.59 2.42
CA PRO A 96 -9.56 9.84 2.49
C PRO A 96 -9.58 8.75 3.55
N TRP A 97 -8.48 8.00 3.74
CA TRP A 97 -8.48 6.91 4.72
C TRP A 97 -8.31 7.41 6.15
N LEU A 98 -7.60 8.51 6.36
CA LEU A 98 -7.53 9.18 7.67
C LEU A 98 -8.88 9.80 8.05
N LEU A 99 -9.56 10.44 7.09
CA LEU A 99 -10.93 10.92 7.27
C LEU A 99 -11.86 9.76 7.61
N TYR A 100 -11.77 8.65 6.89
CA TYR A 100 -12.49 7.42 7.22
C TYR A 100 -12.20 7.00 8.67
N ALA A 101 -10.95 6.92 9.09
CA ALA A 101 -10.59 6.56 10.47
C ALA A 101 -11.22 7.52 11.52
N ILE A 102 -11.26 8.83 11.24
CA ILE A 102 -11.94 9.82 12.10
C ILE A 102 -13.45 9.57 12.15
N THR A 103 -14.11 9.31 11.01
CA THR A 103 -15.55 9.04 11.01
C THR A 103 -15.93 7.82 11.85
N THR A 104 -15.02 6.85 12.02
CA THR A 104 -15.27 5.67 12.87
C THR A 104 -15.35 6.00 14.36
N LEU A 105 -14.81 7.15 14.79
CA LEU A 105 -14.98 7.64 16.17
C LEU A 105 -16.40 8.17 16.42
N CYS A 106 -16.97 8.82 15.41
CA CYS A 106 -18.27 9.48 15.51
C CYS A 106 -19.44 8.55 15.16
N ARG A 107 -19.19 7.45 14.42
CA ARG A 107 -20.24 6.56 13.95
C ARG A 107 -20.56 5.44 14.94
N ARG A 108 -21.85 5.25 15.22
CA ARG A 108 -22.38 4.10 15.98
C ARG A 108 -22.76 2.96 15.05
N ASN A 109 -22.65 1.72 15.54
CA ASN A 109 -23.14 0.57 14.82
C ASN A 109 -24.68 0.56 14.83
N GLY A 110 -25.31 0.43 13.66
CA GLY A 110 -26.77 0.54 13.50
C GLY A 110 -27.55 -0.74 13.81
N GLY A 111 -26.87 -1.82 14.20
CA GLY A 111 -27.50 -3.10 14.51
C GLY A 111 -28.10 -3.12 15.92
N GLY A 112 -29.41 -2.84 16.03
CA GLY A 112 -30.33 -3.22 17.11
C GLY A 112 -29.86 -3.23 18.58
N GLY A 113 -30.48 -2.38 19.41
CA GLY A 113 -30.51 -2.47 20.88
C GLY A 113 -29.26 -1.96 21.61
N ASP A 114 -28.07 -2.42 21.21
CA ASP A 114 -26.79 -2.07 21.83
C ASP A 114 -25.88 -1.39 20.79
N SER A 115 -26.19 -0.14 20.44
CA SER A 115 -25.43 0.65 19.46
C SER A 115 -24.10 1.14 20.04
N ASP A 116 -23.12 0.24 20.15
CA ASP A 116 -21.76 0.64 20.50
C ASP A 116 -21.10 1.40 19.35
N TYR A 117 -20.09 2.22 19.66
CA TYR A 117 -19.35 2.95 18.65
C TYR A 117 -18.49 2.01 17.80
N LEU A 118 -18.42 2.26 16.49
CA LEU A 118 -17.73 1.38 15.55
C LEU A 118 -16.22 1.27 15.85
N TYR A 119 -15.62 2.29 16.45
CA TYR A 119 -14.22 2.20 16.85
C TYR A 119 -13.95 1.16 17.97
N LYS A 120 -14.98 0.75 18.74
CA LYS A 120 -14.88 -0.28 19.79
C LYS A 120 -14.94 -1.67 19.20
N TYR A 121 -16.02 -1.98 18.47
CA TYR A 121 -16.24 -3.29 17.85
C TYR A 121 -17.32 -3.23 16.75
N PRO A 122 -17.14 -3.91 15.61
CA PRO A 122 -15.88 -4.46 15.09
C PRO A 122 -14.92 -3.31 14.74
N ARG A 123 -13.64 -3.43 15.10
CA ARG A 123 -12.67 -2.32 14.92
C ARG A 123 -12.27 -2.24 13.45
N PRO A 124 -12.58 -1.19 12.68
CA PRO A 124 -12.21 -1.15 11.26
C PRO A 124 -10.72 -0.82 11.06
N VAL A 125 -10.16 0.02 11.93
CA VAL A 125 -8.75 0.43 11.90
C VAL A 125 -8.06 -0.02 13.20
N PRO A 126 -7.08 -0.94 13.14
CA PRO A 126 -6.32 -1.39 14.30
C PRO A 126 -5.33 -0.32 14.77
N GLN A 127 -5.07 -0.26 16.08
CA GLN A 127 -4.15 0.72 16.67
C GLN A 127 -2.72 0.58 16.13
N MET A 128 -2.26 -0.65 15.89
CA MET A 128 -0.93 -0.92 15.32
C MET A 128 -0.75 -0.28 13.94
N GLN A 129 -1.81 -0.24 13.12
CA GLN A 129 -1.79 0.44 11.83
C GLN A 129 -1.56 1.95 11.99
N LEU A 130 -2.23 2.59 12.96
CA LEU A 130 -2.06 4.03 13.23
C LEU A 130 -0.64 4.37 13.72
N LEU A 131 -0.09 3.55 14.61
CA LEU A 131 1.27 3.75 15.13
C LEU A 131 2.34 3.57 14.05
N THR A 132 2.21 2.53 13.23
CA THR A 132 3.18 2.25 12.16
C THR A 132 3.07 3.22 10.99
N PHE A 133 1.86 3.71 10.70
CA PHE A 133 1.69 4.85 9.79
C PHE A 133 2.35 6.13 10.33
N SER A 134 2.19 6.41 11.62
CA SER A 134 2.86 7.57 12.26
C SER A 134 4.38 7.46 12.14
N LEU A 135 4.95 6.27 12.37
CA LEU A 135 6.37 6.00 12.20
C LEU A 135 6.82 6.20 10.75
N ALA A 136 6.00 5.81 9.78
CA ALA A 136 6.28 6.07 8.36
C ALA A 136 6.30 7.56 8.05
N CYS A 137 5.34 8.35 8.56
CA CYS A 137 5.33 9.80 8.43
C CYS A 137 6.57 10.45 9.08
N TRP A 138 6.95 10.04 10.28
CA TRP A 138 8.16 10.57 10.93
C TRP A 138 9.45 10.20 10.19
N SER A 139 9.56 8.96 9.71
CA SER A 139 10.69 8.53 8.87
C SER A 139 10.77 9.38 7.60
N HIS A 140 9.61 9.74 7.05
CA HIS A 140 9.50 10.62 5.91
C HIS A 140 9.99 12.05 6.21
N LEU A 141 9.57 12.63 7.34
CA LEU A 141 10.03 13.94 7.80
C LEU A 141 11.55 13.96 8.01
N LEU A 142 12.08 12.92 8.63
CA LEU A 142 13.52 12.76 8.84
C LEU A 142 14.27 12.62 7.52
N PHE A 143 13.71 11.90 6.54
CA PHE A 143 14.27 11.86 5.20
C PHE A 143 14.43 13.27 4.60
N LEU A 144 13.36 14.08 4.59
CA LEU A 144 13.42 15.44 4.05
C LEU A 144 14.48 16.30 4.76
N PHE A 145 14.52 16.21 6.09
CA PHE A 145 15.52 16.91 6.91
C PHE A 145 16.96 16.46 6.61
N LEU A 146 17.20 15.14 6.49
CA LEU A 146 18.53 14.59 6.25
C LEU A 146 19.07 14.91 4.85
N VAL A 147 18.19 14.94 3.84
CA VAL A 147 18.57 15.39 2.49
C VAL A 147 19.00 16.85 2.50
N GLN A 148 18.32 17.71 3.29
CA GLN A 148 18.74 19.11 3.48
C GLN A 148 20.15 19.20 4.09
N HIS A 149 20.44 18.36 5.09
CA HIS A 149 21.73 18.27 5.78
C HIS A 149 22.80 17.43 5.03
N GLN A 150 22.61 17.13 3.75
CA GLN A 150 23.57 16.36 2.91
C GLN A 150 23.91 14.97 3.45
N SER A 151 23.10 14.43 4.35
CA SER A 151 23.31 13.12 4.95
C SER A 151 22.64 12.04 4.10
N ASN A 152 23.09 11.89 2.85
CA ASN A 152 22.44 11.05 1.83
C ASN A 152 22.28 9.58 2.25
N VAL A 153 23.28 9.03 2.95
CA VAL A 153 23.24 7.64 3.45
C VAL A 153 22.16 7.48 4.53
N LEU A 154 22.11 8.40 5.49
CA LEU A 154 21.07 8.38 6.53
C LEU A 154 19.68 8.60 5.91
N ALA A 155 19.57 9.49 4.92
CA ALA A 155 18.32 9.70 4.19
C ALA A 155 17.80 8.38 3.61
N VAL A 156 18.63 7.62 2.90
CA VAL A 156 18.26 6.28 2.36
C VAL A 156 17.81 5.33 3.46
N ILE A 157 18.53 5.28 4.59
CA ILE A 157 18.18 4.40 5.72
C ILE A 157 16.78 4.74 6.25
N TYR A 158 16.46 6.02 6.45
CA TYR A 158 15.14 6.44 6.92
C TYR A 158 14.05 6.23 5.87
N THR A 159 14.34 6.34 4.57
CA THR A 159 13.39 5.97 3.51
C THR A 159 13.07 4.46 3.55
N VAL A 160 14.08 3.60 3.73
CA VAL A 160 13.90 2.15 3.90
C VAL A 160 13.06 1.85 5.13
N LEU A 161 13.36 2.49 6.27
CA LEU A 161 12.58 2.33 7.50
C LEU A 161 11.11 2.74 7.29
N GLY A 162 10.88 3.84 6.56
CA GLY A 162 9.55 4.28 6.17
C GLY A 162 8.80 3.25 5.31
N ALA A 163 9.46 2.65 4.32
CA ALA A 163 8.87 1.59 3.49
C ALA A 163 8.55 0.32 4.30
N MET A 164 9.42 -0.08 5.22
CA MET A 164 9.16 -1.20 6.14
C MET A 164 7.95 -0.92 7.04
N ALA A 165 7.87 0.28 7.61
CA ALA A 165 6.74 0.71 8.44
C ALA A 165 5.42 0.70 7.66
N LEU A 166 5.40 1.19 6.41
CA LEU A 166 4.23 1.14 5.54
C LEU A 166 3.85 -0.28 5.13
N THR A 167 4.84 -1.14 4.88
CA THR A 167 4.61 -2.56 4.56
C THR A 167 3.92 -3.25 5.73
N PHE A 168 4.43 -3.07 6.95
CA PHE A 168 3.81 -3.60 8.16
C PHE A 168 2.41 -3.01 8.39
N CYS A 169 2.24 -1.70 8.17
CA CYS A 169 0.95 -1.02 8.24
C CYS A 169 -0.08 -1.64 7.27
N LEU A 170 0.30 -1.89 6.03
CA LEU A 170 -0.55 -2.50 5.01
C LEU A 170 -0.90 -3.96 5.36
N ILE A 171 0.09 -4.77 5.75
CA ILE A 171 -0.11 -6.17 6.12
C ILE A 171 -1.06 -6.28 7.31
N THR A 172 -0.83 -5.48 8.36
CA THR A 172 -1.69 -5.48 9.54
C THR A 172 -3.12 -5.06 9.21
N SER A 173 -3.30 -4.05 8.35
CA SER A 173 -4.62 -3.64 7.86
C SER A 173 -5.35 -4.78 7.14
N ILE A 174 -4.63 -5.50 6.28
CA ILE A 174 -5.17 -6.58 5.44
C ILE A 174 -5.55 -7.81 6.26
N ILE A 175 -4.65 -8.27 7.13
CA ILE A 175 -4.94 -9.39 8.04
C ILE A 175 -6.11 -9.04 8.94
N HIS A 176 -6.15 -7.81 9.45
CA HIS A 176 -7.22 -7.34 10.30
C HIS A 176 -8.56 -7.34 9.56
N LEU A 177 -8.65 -6.78 8.36
CA LEU A 177 -9.87 -6.85 7.57
C LEU A 177 -10.29 -8.29 7.32
N HIS A 178 -9.36 -9.19 6.95
CA HIS A 178 -9.66 -10.58 6.69
C HIS A 178 -10.31 -11.29 7.89
N ASN A 179 -9.78 -11.05 9.09
CA ASN A 179 -10.30 -11.65 10.32
C ASN A 179 -11.69 -11.10 10.70
N TYR A 180 -11.95 -9.83 10.41
CA TYR A 180 -13.19 -9.15 10.79
C TYR A 180 -14.23 -9.03 9.66
N GLU A 181 -13.92 -9.49 8.45
CA GLU A 181 -14.78 -9.37 7.27
C GLU A 181 -16.13 -10.07 7.45
N ARG A 182 -16.13 -11.26 8.04
CA ARG A 182 -17.36 -12.02 8.33
C ARG A 182 -18.24 -11.27 9.32
N GLU A 183 -17.65 -10.72 10.39
CA GLU A 183 -18.38 -9.97 11.42
C GLU A 183 -18.98 -8.68 10.84
N LEU A 184 -18.19 -7.92 10.08
CA LEU A 184 -18.65 -6.72 9.37
C LEU A 184 -19.81 -7.05 8.41
N SER A 185 -19.73 -8.16 7.70
CA SER A 185 -20.79 -8.62 6.80
C SER A 185 -22.07 -8.99 7.56
N THR A 186 -21.95 -9.69 8.70
CA THR A 186 -23.11 -10.02 9.54
C THR A 186 -23.79 -8.80 10.16
N CYS A 187 -23.04 -7.71 10.35
CA CYS A 187 -23.59 -6.43 10.79
C CYS A 187 -24.10 -5.54 9.64
N HIS A 188 -24.17 -6.06 8.41
CA HIS A 188 -24.54 -5.30 7.21
C HIS A 188 -23.65 -4.08 6.92
N LEU A 189 -22.40 -4.09 7.39
CA LEU A 189 -21.41 -3.02 7.20
C LEU A 189 -20.59 -3.24 5.92
N PHE A 190 -21.26 -3.57 4.81
CA PHE A 190 -20.59 -3.81 3.52
C PHE A 190 -19.85 -2.57 2.99
N GLY A 191 -20.42 -1.39 3.22
CA GLY A 191 -19.78 -0.12 2.86
C GLY A 191 -18.43 0.07 3.56
N ASP A 192 -18.26 -0.45 4.77
CA ASP A 192 -16.99 -0.38 5.51
C ASP A 192 -15.92 -1.27 4.94
N ILE A 193 -16.29 -2.50 4.56
CA ILE A 193 -15.37 -3.43 3.90
C ILE A 193 -14.81 -2.78 2.63
N TRP A 194 -15.67 -2.17 1.82
CA TRP A 194 -15.25 -1.47 0.61
C TRP A 194 -14.46 -0.19 0.89
N SER A 195 -14.84 0.59 1.90
CA SER A 195 -14.11 1.79 2.29
C SER A 195 -12.68 1.47 2.74
N ILE A 196 -12.49 0.39 3.50
CA ILE A 196 -11.16 -0.08 3.90
C ILE A 196 -10.37 -0.51 2.66
N ARG A 197 -10.96 -1.29 1.76
CA ARG A 197 -10.28 -1.74 0.53
C ARG A 197 -9.89 -0.56 -0.37
N ILE A 198 -10.83 0.34 -0.66
CA ILE A 198 -10.65 1.44 -1.62
C ILE A 198 -9.80 2.57 -1.05
N PHE A 199 -10.00 2.98 0.20
CA PHE A 199 -9.28 4.12 0.77
C PHE A 199 -8.03 3.67 1.52
N VAL A 200 -8.17 2.72 2.45
CA VAL A 200 -7.07 2.34 3.34
C VAL A 200 -6.01 1.53 2.59
N HIS A 201 -6.36 0.38 2.01
CA HIS A 201 -5.37 -0.49 1.40
C HIS A 201 -4.74 0.13 0.15
N ASN A 202 -5.55 0.72 -0.73
CA ASN A 202 -5.03 1.38 -1.93
C ASN A 202 -4.23 2.63 -1.58
N GLY A 203 -4.69 3.48 -0.65
CA GLY A 203 -3.94 4.65 -0.18
C GLY A 203 -2.57 4.26 0.36
N LEU A 204 -2.52 3.31 1.30
CA LEU A 204 -1.27 2.80 1.86
C LEU A 204 -0.36 2.17 0.79
N SER A 205 -0.93 1.46 -0.19
CA SER A 205 -0.15 0.85 -1.28
C SER A 205 0.50 1.88 -2.21
N VAL A 206 -0.19 2.99 -2.50
CA VAL A 206 0.35 4.09 -3.31
C VAL A 206 1.49 4.78 -2.56
N MET A 207 1.33 5.02 -1.26
CA MET A 207 2.39 5.60 -0.44
C MET A 207 3.59 4.67 -0.31
N LEU A 208 3.37 3.36 -0.18
CA LEU A 208 4.44 2.36 -0.16
C LEU A 208 5.18 2.32 -1.50
N ALA A 209 4.46 2.31 -2.62
CA ALA A 209 5.04 2.38 -3.95
C ALA A 209 5.91 3.64 -4.14
N TRP A 210 5.40 4.79 -3.69
CA TRP A 210 6.17 6.03 -3.69
C TRP A 210 7.45 5.94 -2.84
N GLN A 211 7.37 5.36 -1.65
CA GLN A 211 8.56 5.17 -0.80
C GLN A 211 9.58 4.22 -1.42
N ILE A 212 9.16 3.16 -2.11
CA ILE A 212 10.06 2.27 -2.84
C ILE A 212 10.76 3.04 -3.98
N ALA A 213 10.02 3.85 -4.73
CA ALA A 213 10.61 4.70 -5.76
C ALA A 213 11.62 5.70 -5.17
N LEU A 214 11.30 6.31 -4.02
CA LEU A 214 12.22 7.20 -3.31
C LEU A 214 13.49 6.50 -2.84
N ILE A 215 13.43 5.24 -2.39
CA ILE A 215 14.62 4.46 -2.04
C ILE A 215 15.52 4.34 -3.27
N GLY A 216 14.95 4.02 -4.44
CA GLY A 216 15.66 3.95 -5.70
C GLY A 216 16.36 5.28 -6.02
N PHE A 217 15.61 6.39 -6.08
CA PHE A 217 16.16 7.71 -6.38
C PHE A 217 17.24 8.15 -5.38
N SER A 218 17.01 7.91 -4.09
CA SER A 218 17.95 8.30 -3.02
C SER A 218 19.23 7.46 -3.05
N SER A 219 19.11 6.16 -3.35
CA SER A 219 20.27 5.25 -3.45
C SER A 219 21.14 5.59 -4.64
N LEU A 220 20.53 5.90 -5.79
CA LEU A 220 21.24 6.40 -6.96
C LEU A 220 22.00 7.67 -6.63
N TYR A 221 21.32 8.65 -6.02
CA TYR A 221 21.94 9.91 -5.65
C TYR A 221 23.08 9.74 -4.64
N ALA A 222 22.90 8.93 -3.60
CA ALA A 222 23.94 8.63 -2.62
C ALA A 222 25.16 7.97 -3.31
N CYS A 223 24.93 7.00 -4.19
CA CYS A 223 25.97 6.33 -4.95
C CYS A 223 26.74 7.32 -5.84
N LYS A 224 26.05 8.17 -6.60
CA LYS A 224 26.67 9.23 -7.42
C LYS A 224 27.52 10.16 -6.56
N SER A 225 26.99 10.65 -5.45
CA SER A 225 27.72 11.59 -4.57
C SER A 225 28.98 10.97 -3.97
N PHE A 226 28.91 9.69 -3.55
CA PHE A 226 30.05 8.96 -3.01
C PHE A 226 31.11 8.67 -4.08
N LEU A 227 30.68 8.26 -5.27
CA LEU A 227 31.57 7.97 -6.39
C LEU A 227 32.19 9.26 -6.95
N ALA A 228 31.46 10.36 -7.07
CA ALA A 228 31.98 11.66 -7.50
C ALA A 228 33.08 12.16 -6.55
N ALA A 229 32.90 11.99 -5.23
CA ALA A 229 33.93 12.32 -4.25
C ALA A 229 35.21 11.46 -4.38
N LYS A 230 35.09 10.24 -4.91
CA LYS A 230 36.22 9.34 -5.22
C LYS A 230 36.73 9.47 -6.66
N ALA A 231 35.94 10.00 -7.58
CA ALA A 231 36.20 10.08 -9.02
C ALA A 231 37.23 11.16 -9.41
N SER A 232 37.84 11.84 -8.43
CA SER A 232 39.19 12.39 -8.59
C SER A 232 40.21 11.31 -9.02
N SER A 233 39.84 10.02 -8.88
CA SER A 233 40.46 8.88 -9.55
C SER A 233 39.55 8.33 -10.67
N GLN A 234 40.08 8.17 -11.88
CA GLN A 234 39.41 7.85 -13.16
C GLN A 234 38.35 6.73 -13.13
N ILE A 235 37.13 7.01 -12.68
CA ILE A 235 35.98 6.09 -12.86
C ILE A 235 35.16 6.58 -14.05
N SER A 236 34.91 5.70 -15.03
CA SER A 236 34.11 6.05 -16.21
C SER A 236 32.63 6.24 -15.85
N GLU A 237 31.97 7.24 -16.46
CA GLU A 237 30.53 7.52 -16.30
C GLU A 237 29.67 6.28 -16.56
N SER A 238 30.08 5.44 -17.52
CA SER A 238 29.41 4.18 -17.87
C SER A 238 29.32 3.18 -16.71
N THR A 239 30.31 3.18 -15.80
CA THR A 239 30.33 2.29 -14.63
C THR A 239 29.33 2.77 -13.57
N LEU A 240 29.19 4.09 -13.45
CA LEU A 240 28.27 4.75 -12.54
C LEU A 240 26.81 4.46 -12.92
N ASP A 241 26.51 4.54 -14.22
CA ASP A 241 25.20 4.20 -14.78
C ASP A 241 24.86 2.73 -14.58
N LEU A 242 25.83 1.82 -14.76
CA LEU A 242 25.64 0.38 -14.54
C LEU A 242 25.30 0.06 -13.08
N VAL A 243 26.00 0.67 -12.12
CA VAL A 243 25.68 0.50 -10.68
C VAL A 243 24.28 1.01 -10.38
N GLY A 244 23.89 2.14 -10.99
CA GLY A 244 22.55 2.67 -10.84
C GLY A 244 21.47 1.73 -11.40
N VAL A 245 21.67 1.21 -12.61
CA VAL A 245 20.77 0.23 -13.23
C VAL A 245 20.68 -1.04 -12.39
N CYS A 246 21.79 -1.54 -11.84
CA CYS A 246 21.79 -2.72 -10.96
C CYS A 246 21.01 -2.47 -9.66
N LEU A 247 21.12 -1.28 -9.06
CA LEU A 247 20.36 -0.92 -7.86
C LEU A 247 18.86 -0.85 -8.15
N ILE A 248 18.46 -0.15 -9.22
CA ILE A 248 17.06 -0.10 -9.67
C ILE A 248 16.54 -1.51 -9.97
N ALA A 249 17.29 -2.30 -10.73
CA ALA A 249 16.92 -3.67 -11.07
C ALA A 249 16.74 -4.55 -9.82
N SER A 250 17.64 -4.42 -8.82
CA SER A 250 17.51 -5.16 -7.56
C SER A 250 16.27 -4.74 -6.75
N MET A 251 15.92 -3.45 -6.74
CA MET A 251 14.70 -2.93 -6.13
C MET A 251 13.45 -3.45 -6.87
N CYS A 252 13.48 -3.48 -8.20
CA CYS A 252 12.42 -4.06 -9.02
C CYS A 252 12.26 -5.55 -8.77
N ILE A 253 13.36 -6.29 -8.57
CA ILE A 253 13.33 -7.72 -8.20
C ILE A 253 12.75 -7.90 -6.79
N ILE A 254 13.13 -7.08 -5.82
CA ILE A 254 12.56 -7.15 -4.46
C ILE A 254 11.06 -6.85 -4.49
N ALA A 255 10.65 -5.82 -5.24
CA ALA A 255 9.24 -5.50 -5.46
C ALA A 255 8.52 -6.67 -6.16
N LEU A 256 9.12 -7.30 -7.17
CA LEU A 256 8.58 -8.47 -7.87
C LEU A 256 8.46 -9.70 -6.96
N VAL A 257 9.45 -9.99 -6.13
CA VAL A 257 9.38 -11.09 -5.16
C VAL A 257 8.28 -10.82 -4.14
N TYR A 258 8.18 -9.57 -3.66
CA TYR A 258 7.08 -9.16 -2.81
C TYR A 258 5.71 -9.30 -3.51
N VAL A 259 5.59 -8.95 -4.80
CA VAL A 259 4.40 -9.19 -5.63
C VAL A 259 4.04 -10.66 -5.65
N VAL A 260 4.99 -11.53 -5.99
CA VAL A 260 4.74 -12.96 -6.16
C VAL A 260 4.32 -13.57 -4.83
N LEU A 261 5.01 -13.23 -3.75
CA LEU A 261 4.65 -13.72 -2.42
C LEU A 261 3.27 -13.20 -1.99
N MET A 262 2.97 -11.92 -2.15
CA MET A 262 1.66 -11.36 -1.77
C MET A 262 0.52 -11.88 -2.64
N SER A 263 0.77 -12.08 -3.94
CA SER A 263 -0.23 -12.61 -4.88
C SER A 263 -0.44 -14.11 -4.68
N CYS A 264 0.60 -14.88 -4.34
CA CYS A 264 0.45 -16.32 -4.11
C CYS A 264 -0.19 -16.62 -2.74
N PHE A 265 0.20 -15.92 -1.68
CA PHE A 265 -0.23 -16.25 -0.31
C PHE A 265 -1.47 -15.49 0.17
N PHE A 266 -1.72 -14.27 -0.33
CA PHE A 266 -2.81 -13.40 0.15
C PHE A 266 -3.79 -12.97 -0.96
N PHE A 267 -3.87 -13.74 -2.05
CA PHE A 267 -4.61 -13.37 -3.27
C PHE A 267 -6.05 -12.87 -3.03
N ASN A 268 -6.83 -13.57 -2.20
CA ASN A 268 -8.23 -13.22 -1.94
C ASN A 268 -8.39 -11.87 -1.24
N THR A 269 -7.36 -11.40 -0.55
CA THR A 269 -7.39 -10.15 0.22
C THR A 269 -6.65 -9.02 -0.50
N MET A 270 -5.67 -9.35 -1.35
CA MET A 270 -4.81 -8.43 -2.09
C MET A 270 -5.33 -8.06 -3.49
N CYS A 271 -6.32 -8.78 -4.03
CA CYS A 271 -6.90 -8.47 -5.35
C CYS A 271 -7.47 -7.05 -5.46
N HIS A 272 -7.74 -6.41 -4.32
CA HIS A 272 -8.26 -5.05 -4.24
C HIS A 272 -7.18 -3.97 -4.14
N VAL A 273 -5.91 -4.34 -3.99
CA VAL A 273 -4.78 -3.41 -3.88
C VAL A 273 -4.18 -3.22 -5.27
N VAL A 274 -4.80 -2.34 -6.07
CA VAL A 274 -4.46 -2.13 -7.49
C VAL A 274 -3.79 -0.77 -7.70
N ALA A 275 -4.16 0.24 -6.92
CA ALA A 275 -3.74 1.63 -7.13
C ALA A 275 -2.22 1.81 -6.99
N GLY A 276 -1.58 1.14 -6.02
CA GLY A 276 -0.12 1.20 -5.86
C GLY A 276 0.62 0.73 -7.12
N TRP A 277 0.08 -0.25 -7.84
CA TRP A 277 0.70 -0.76 -9.06
C TRP A 277 0.49 0.15 -10.26
N ILE A 278 -0.74 0.64 -10.45
CA ILE A 278 -1.03 1.64 -11.47
C ILE A 278 -0.12 2.86 -11.26
N PHE A 279 0.05 3.27 -10.01
CA PHE A 279 0.93 4.36 -9.64
C PHE A 279 2.39 4.09 -10.00
N LEU A 280 2.93 2.88 -9.73
CA LEU A 280 4.29 2.52 -10.18
C LEU A 280 4.43 2.60 -11.70
N VAL A 281 3.46 2.05 -12.45
CA VAL A 281 3.51 2.10 -13.93
C VAL A 281 3.49 3.55 -14.43
N ILE A 282 2.61 4.39 -13.89
CA ILE A 282 2.54 5.82 -14.23
C ILE A 282 3.86 6.51 -13.89
N LEU A 283 4.40 6.26 -12.70
CA LEU A 283 5.64 6.88 -12.23
C LEU A 283 6.84 6.49 -13.11
N THR A 284 6.92 5.21 -13.47
CA THR A 284 7.94 4.71 -14.41
C THR A 284 7.77 5.44 -15.74
N PHE A 285 6.57 5.45 -16.34
CA PHE A 285 6.30 6.14 -17.60
C PHE A 285 6.61 7.65 -17.56
N SER A 286 6.21 8.34 -16.49
CA SER A 286 6.50 9.77 -16.28
C SER A 286 8.00 10.03 -16.18
N TYR A 287 8.76 9.16 -15.52
CA TYR A 287 10.21 9.26 -15.46
C TYR A 287 10.84 9.19 -16.85
N TRP A 288 10.40 8.24 -17.69
CA TRP A 288 10.92 8.10 -19.06
C TRP A 288 10.60 9.27 -19.96
N GLN A 289 9.38 9.80 -19.90
CA GLN A 289 9.00 10.98 -20.70
C GLN A 289 9.91 12.19 -20.41
N HIS A 290 10.51 12.25 -19.23
CA HIS A 290 11.37 13.36 -18.80
C HIS A 290 12.87 13.05 -18.91
N GLN A 291 13.25 11.84 -19.29
CA GLN A 291 14.65 11.49 -19.50
C GLN A 291 15.10 11.97 -20.90
N ASP A 292 16.22 12.69 -20.93
CA ASP A 292 16.73 13.34 -22.14
C ASP A 292 16.99 12.32 -23.28
N GLN A 293 16.72 12.71 -24.54
CA GLN A 293 16.85 11.84 -25.72
C GLN A 293 18.29 11.33 -25.98
N HIS A 294 19.28 11.83 -25.24
CA HIS A 294 20.68 11.42 -25.32
C HIS A 294 21.06 10.25 -24.40
N SER A 295 20.12 9.68 -23.64
CA SER A 295 20.43 8.55 -22.76
C SER A 295 20.81 7.28 -23.56
N SER A 296 21.67 6.43 -22.98
CA SER A 296 22.17 5.24 -23.66
C SER A 296 21.04 4.26 -24.02
N HIS A 297 21.15 3.58 -25.18
CA HIS A 297 20.18 2.58 -25.62
C HIS A 297 19.90 1.48 -24.57
N LEU A 298 20.89 1.17 -23.71
CA LEU A 298 20.75 0.21 -22.61
C LEU A 298 19.85 0.72 -21.48
N LEU A 299 19.87 2.02 -21.17
CA LEU A 299 18.94 2.62 -20.22
C LEU A 299 17.51 2.56 -20.75
N HIS A 300 17.31 2.90 -22.02
CA HIS A 300 16.00 2.77 -22.65
C HIS A 300 15.50 1.32 -22.66
N LEU A 301 16.35 0.34 -22.99
CA LEU A 301 15.98 -1.08 -23.00
C LEU A 301 15.61 -1.59 -21.59
N SER A 302 16.42 -1.28 -20.58
CA SER A 302 16.15 -1.69 -19.19
C SER A 302 14.86 -1.05 -18.66
N PHE A 303 14.59 0.19 -19.06
CA PHE A 303 13.36 0.90 -18.75
C PHE A 303 12.13 0.25 -19.41
N TYR A 304 12.18 -0.04 -20.72
CA TYR A 304 11.07 -0.71 -21.42
C TYR A 304 10.80 -2.08 -20.82
N LEU A 305 11.85 -2.84 -20.50
CA LEU A 305 11.71 -4.15 -19.86
C LEU A 305 11.04 -4.03 -18.49
N THR A 306 11.47 -3.06 -17.67
CA THR A 306 10.90 -2.82 -16.33
C THR A 306 9.43 -2.40 -16.42
N THR A 307 9.09 -1.49 -17.34
CA THR A 307 7.71 -1.03 -17.56
C THR A 307 6.82 -2.15 -18.09
N ALA A 308 7.33 -2.97 -19.03
CA ALA A 308 6.62 -4.12 -19.56
C ALA A 308 6.37 -5.17 -18.47
N LEU A 309 7.37 -5.46 -17.63
CA LEU A 309 7.22 -6.38 -16.50
C LEU A 309 6.20 -5.86 -15.48
N LEU A 310 6.27 -4.59 -15.08
CA LEU A 310 5.30 -3.96 -14.17
C LEU A 310 3.88 -4.00 -14.76
N SER A 311 3.73 -3.65 -16.03
CA SER A 311 2.44 -3.66 -16.72
C SER A 311 1.89 -5.08 -16.85
N PHE A 312 2.74 -6.05 -17.17
CA PHE A 312 2.37 -7.46 -17.21
C PHE A 312 1.88 -7.96 -15.84
N VAL A 313 2.59 -7.61 -14.76
CA VAL A 313 2.18 -7.93 -13.39
C VAL A 313 0.81 -7.32 -13.05
N VAL A 314 0.57 -6.05 -13.40
CA VAL A 314 -0.73 -5.39 -13.20
C VAL A 314 -1.83 -6.12 -13.97
N CYS A 315 -1.61 -6.39 -15.25
CA CYS A 315 -2.57 -7.11 -16.08
C CYS A 315 -2.85 -8.51 -15.53
N LEU A 316 -1.81 -9.25 -15.15
CA LEU A 316 -1.95 -10.57 -14.55
C LEU A 316 -2.77 -10.51 -13.26
N HIS A 317 -2.48 -9.54 -12.39
CA HIS A 317 -3.21 -9.35 -11.13
C HIS A 317 -4.69 -9.04 -11.38
N LEU A 318 -4.99 -8.14 -12.32
CA LEU A 318 -6.36 -7.80 -12.72
C LEU A 318 -7.10 -8.99 -13.32
N VAL A 319 -6.45 -9.76 -14.19
CA VAL A 319 -7.01 -10.96 -14.81
C VAL A 319 -7.31 -12.03 -13.76
N LEU A 320 -6.35 -12.31 -12.86
CA LEU A 320 -6.56 -13.26 -11.77
C LEU A 320 -7.68 -12.80 -10.83
N ALA A 321 -7.76 -11.49 -10.55
CA ALA A 321 -8.80 -10.91 -9.70
C ALA A 321 -10.18 -11.09 -10.35
N PHE A 322 -10.28 -10.82 -11.65
CA PHE A 322 -11.49 -11.00 -12.43
C PHE A 322 -11.95 -12.47 -12.47
N PHE A 323 -11.05 -13.42 -12.77
CA PHE A 323 -11.40 -14.84 -12.85
C PHE A 323 -11.86 -15.42 -11.52
N ARG A 324 -11.26 -15.01 -10.40
CA ARG A 324 -11.72 -15.48 -9.08
C ARG A 324 -13.02 -14.81 -8.65
N TYR A 325 -13.17 -13.50 -8.87
CA TYR A 325 -14.37 -12.78 -8.44
C TYR A 325 -15.60 -13.19 -9.26
N SER A 326 -15.43 -13.43 -10.56
CA SER A 326 -16.47 -14.05 -11.40
C SER A 326 -16.79 -15.46 -10.90
N GLY A 327 -15.80 -16.26 -10.53
CA GLY A 327 -15.99 -17.60 -9.98
C GLY A 327 -16.72 -17.64 -8.63
N THR A 328 -16.41 -16.74 -7.69
CA THR A 328 -17.09 -16.67 -6.37
C THR A 328 -18.49 -16.10 -6.49
N THR A 329 -18.67 -15.05 -7.30
CA THR A 329 -20.00 -14.48 -7.60
C THR A 329 -20.88 -15.53 -8.29
N TRP A 330 -20.32 -16.30 -9.23
CA TRP A 330 -21.03 -17.40 -9.88
C TRP A 330 -21.43 -18.51 -8.90
N ARG A 331 -20.54 -18.88 -7.97
CA ARG A 331 -20.86 -19.86 -6.91
C ARG A 331 -21.93 -19.36 -5.94
N SER A 332 -21.91 -18.07 -5.61
CA SER A 332 -22.92 -17.40 -4.77
C SER A 332 -24.29 -17.38 -5.45
N LEU A 333 -24.35 -17.00 -6.73
CA LEU A 333 -25.59 -17.00 -7.50
C LEU A 333 -26.16 -18.41 -7.65
N THR A 334 -25.30 -19.40 -7.92
CA THR A 334 -25.74 -20.80 -8.04
C THR A 334 -26.12 -21.43 -6.71
N SER A 335 -25.52 -21.05 -5.58
CA SER A 335 -25.92 -21.54 -4.26
C SER A 335 -27.22 -20.90 -3.77
N SER A 336 -27.41 -19.59 -4.00
CA SER A 336 -28.65 -18.86 -3.71
C SER A 336 -29.82 -19.39 -4.55
N SER A 337 -29.58 -19.65 -5.83
CA SER A 337 -30.56 -20.29 -6.72
C SER A 337 -30.94 -21.70 -6.22
N ARG A 338 -29.97 -22.52 -5.80
CA ARG A 338 -30.25 -23.85 -5.21
C ARG A 338 -30.98 -23.77 -3.88
N ALA A 339 -30.64 -22.80 -3.03
CA ALA A 339 -31.32 -22.60 -1.75
C ALA A 339 -32.78 -22.16 -1.95
N SER A 340 -33.01 -21.21 -2.86
CA SER A 340 -34.37 -20.77 -3.23
C SER A 340 -35.18 -21.89 -3.87
N TYR A 341 -34.57 -22.69 -4.74
CA TYR A 341 -35.20 -23.85 -5.36
C TYR A 341 -35.59 -24.93 -4.33
N ARG A 342 -34.69 -25.23 -3.37
CA ARG A 342 -35.02 -26.13 -2.25
C ARG A 342 -36.15 -25.58 -1.39
N HIS A 343 -36.15 -24.28 -1.13
CA HIS A 343 -37.21 -23.63 -0.34
C HIS A 343 -38.56 -23.65 -1.06
N ALA A 344 -38.58 -23.51 -2.39
CA ALA A 344 -39.79 -23.62 -3.21
C ALA A 344 -40.35 -25.05 -3.24
N ILE A 345 -39.48 -26.06 -3.40
CA ILE A 345 -39.87 -27.49 -3.32
C ILE A 345 -40.46 -27.81 -1.94
N LEU A 346 -39.82 -27.35 -0.85
CA LEU A 346 -40.30 -27.60 0.50
C LEU A 346 -41.62 -26.88 0.82
N GLN A 347 -41.99 -25.84 0.05
CA GLN A 347 -43.28 -25.15 0.17
C GLN A 347 -44.39 -25.78 -0.68
N GLY A 348 -44.14 -26.88 -1.39
CA GLY A 348 -45.15 -27.56 -2.22
C GLY A 348 -45.72 -26.68 -3.34
N LYS A 349 -44.94 -25.68 -3.78
CA LYS A 349 -45.26 -24.91 -4.99
C LYS A 349 -44.74 -25.72 -6.18
N ASP A 350 -45.65 -26.46 -6.81
CA ASP A 350 -45.41 -27.12 -8.10
C ASP A 350 -45.18 -26.11 -9.24
#